data_AF-A0A1T4KV17-F1
#
_entry.id   AF-A0A1T4KV17-F1
#
_cell.length_a   1.000
_cell.length_b   1.000
_cell.length_c   1.000
_cell.angle_alpha   90.00
_cell.angle_beta   90.00
_cell.angle_gamma   90.00
#
_symmetry.space_group_name_H-M   'P 1'
#
loop_
_entity.id
_entity.type
_entity.pdbx_description
1 polymer ?
#
loop_
_entity_poly.entity_id
_entity_poly.type
_entity_poly.pdbx_seq_one_letter_code
_entity_poly.pdbx_strand_id
1 'polypeptide(L)'
;MELTRVIIAPVLTEKSDIQRANGVYTFKVAYNANKHQIAEAIETIFNVEVDTVRTIKVDKKAKNVGRFHGFTNRYKKAMVTLKPGSQLNYLPADEEEAKLAAEEAKVKEEVKAQKAAKSADVEKKAAAKLAAKKSTATKATKTVAKKPTTKRKVGGE
;
A
#
# COMPACT_ATOMS: atom_id res chain seq x y z
N MET A 1 -4.10 -29.72 -20.63
CA MET A 1 -3.18 -29.96 -19.49
C MET A 1 -3.88 -29.37 -18.27
N GLU A 2 -3.90 -30.07 -17.14
CA GLU A 2 -4.53 -29.54 -15.91
C GLU A 2 -3.73 -28.34 -15.39
N LEU A 3 -4.39 -27.21 -15.10
CA LEU A 3 -3.74 -25.96 -14.64
C LEU A 3 -2.95 -26.16 -13.34
N THR A 4 -3.48 -26.99 -12.43
CA THR A 4 -2.86 -27.34 -11.15
C THR A 4 -1.52 -28.05 -11.30
N ARG A 5 -1.26 -28.72 -12.43
CA ARG A 5 0.02 -29.43 -12.67
C ARG A 5 1.04 -28.61 -13.46
N VAL A 6 0.70 -27.38 -13.85
CA VAL A 6 1.58 -26.52 -14.66
C VAL A 6 2.75 -26.01 -13.82
N ILE A 7 2.48 -25.58 -12.58
CA ILE A 7 3.47 -25.05 -11.65
C ILE A 7 3.98 -26.18 -10.77
N ILE A 8 5.30 -26.36 -10.71
CA ILE A 8 5.94 -27.44 -9.94
C ILE A 8 6.48 -26.90 -8.62
N ALA A 9 7.25 -25.82 -8.66
CA ALA A 9 7.88 -25.22 -7.48
C ALA A 9 8.38 -23.80 -7.78
N PRO A 10 8.52 -22.92 -6.78
CA PRO A 10 9.28 -21.68 -6.92
C PRO A 10 10.78 -21.94 -7.08
N VAL A 11 11.49 -21.03 -7.75
CA VAL A 11 12.96 -21.09 -7.87
C VAL A 11 13.55 -20.06 -6.90
N LEU A 12 14.25 -20.56 -5.89
CA LEU A 12 14.90 -19.74 -4.85
C LEU A 12 16.41 -19.66 -5.14
N THR A 13 16.85 -18.48 -5.53
CA THR A 13 18.25 -18.11 -5.81
C THR A 13 18.44 -16.63 -5.46
N GLU A 14 19.67 -16.18 -5.20
CA GLU A 14 19.95 -14.76 -4.95
C GLU A 14 19.39 -13.85 -6.07
N LYS A 15 19.55 -14.27 -7.32
CA LYS A 15 19.03 -13.53 -8.47
C LYS A 15 17.51 -13.43 -8.48
N SER A 16 16.79 -14.51 -8.15
CA SER A 16 15.33 -14.48 -8.12
C SER A 16 14.82 -13.60 -6.99
N ASP A 17 15.55 -13.51 -5.88
CA ASP A 17 15.21 -12.62 -4.78
C ASP A 17 15.38 -11.14 -5.17
N ILE A 18 16.47 -10.78 -5.83
CA ILE A 18 16.66 -9.43 -6.40
C ILE A 18 15.54 -9.10 -7.41
N GLN A 19 15.13 -10.08 -8.21
CA GLN A 19 14.04 -9.91 -9.17
C GLN A 19 12.66 -9.79 -8.51
N ARG A 20 12.47 -10.39 -7.33
CA ARG A 20 11.23 -10.31 -6.55
C ARG A 20 10.93 -8.88 -6.11
N ALA A 21 11.95 -8.12 -5.71
CA ALA A 21 11.82 -6.69 -5.41
C ALA A 21 11.28 -5.87 -6.60
N ASN A 22 11.53 -6.34 -7.82
CA ASN A 22 11.03 -5.73 -9.06
C ASN A 22 9.69 -6.32 -9.53
N GLY A 23 9.00 -7.12 -8.71
CA GLY A 23 7.74 -7.77 -9.07
C GLY A 23 7.86 -8.94 -10.05
N VAL A 24 9.07 -9.50 -10.21
CA VAL A 24 9.35 -10.63 -11.11
C VAL A 24 9.61 -11.89 -10.32
N TYR A 25 8.72 -12.87 -10.49
CA TYR A 25 8.74 -14.14 -9.77
C TYR A 25 9.19 -15.27 -10.69
N THR A 26 10.02 -16.18 -10.18
CA THR A 26 10.55 -17.29 -10.98
C THR A 26 10.04 -18.63 -10.50
N PHE A 27 9.44 -19.40 -11.41
CA PHE A 27 8.88 -20.72 -11.16
C PHE A 27 9.52 -21.80 -12.03
N LYS A 28 9.60 -22.99 -11.46
CA LYS A 28 9.81 -24.25 -12.16
C LYS A 28 8.44 -24.75 -12.63
N VAL A 29 8.27 -24.85 -13.94
CA VAL A 29 7.02 -25.26 -14.58
C VAL A 29 7.22 -26.49 -15.45
N ALA A 30 6.11 -27.15 -15.80
CA ALA A 30 6.11 -28.30 -16.68
C ALA A 30 6.77 -27.98 -18.03
N TYR A 31 7.58 -28.90 -18.55
CA TYR A 31 8.37 -28.68 -19.77
C TYR A 31 7.48 -28.35 -20.99
N ASN A 32 6.28 -28.94 -21.05
CA ASN A 32 5.34 -28.80 -22.15
C ASN A 32 4.37 -27.60 -22.00
N ALA A 33 4.40 -26.86 -20.89
CA ALA A 33 3.44 -25.78 -20.63
C ALA A 33 3.62 -24.58 -21.56
N ASN A 34 2.51 -24.02 -22.07
CA ASN A 34 2.52 -22.77 -22.84
C ASN A 34 2.49 -21.54 -21.92
N LYS A 35 2.87 -20.36 -22.42
CA LYS A 35 2.87 -19.11 -21.64
C LYS A 35 1.49 -18.72 -21.13
N HIS A 36 0.45 -18.88 -21.97
CA HIS A 36 -0.94 -18.61 -21.57
C HIS A 36 -1.38 -19.51 -20.41
N GLN A 37 -1.08 -20.81 -20.49
CA GLN A 37 -1.38 -21.76 -19.41
C GLN A 37 -0.64 -21.44 -18.11
N ILE A 38 0.59 -20.92 -18.20
CA ILE A 38 1.36 -20.50 -17.01
C ILE A 38 0.73 -19.25 -16.39
N ALA A 39 0.31 -18.28 -17.20
CA ALA A 39 -0.39 -17.09 -16.72
C ALA A 39 -1.69 -17.48 -16.01
N GLU A 40 -2.59 -18.20 -16.70
CA GLU A 40 -3.87 -18.65 -16.16
C GLU A 40 -3.69 -19.48 -14.87
N ALA A 41 -2.70 -20.37 -14.81
CA ALA A 41 -2.44 -21.16 -13.61
C ALA A 41 -2.00 -20.31 -12.42
N ILE A 42 -1.17 -19.29 -12.64
CA ILE A 42 -0.71 -18.39 -11.58
C ILE A 42 -1.86 -17.50 -11.09
N GLU A 43 -2.64 -16.95 -12.02
CA GLU A 43 -3.81 -16.13 -11.69
C GLU A 43 -4.83 -16.94 -10.88
N THR A 44 -5.09 -18.19 -11.28
CA THR A 44 -6.07 -19.05 -10.60
C THR A 44 -5.59 -19.52 -9.22
N ILE A 45 -4.31 -19.90 -9.09
CA ILE A 45 -3.78 -20.47 -7.83
C ILE A 45 -3.53 -19.37 -6.80
N PHE A 46 -3.04 -18.21 -7.24
CA PHE A 46 -2.59 -17.14 -6.35
C PHE A 46 -3.55 -15.93 -6.31
N ASN A 47 -4.60 -15.90 -7.14
CA ASN A 47 -5.53 -14.77 -7.26
C ASN A 47 -4.84 -13.42 -7.49
N VAL A 48 -3.81 -13.41 -8.34
CA VAL A 48 -3.04 -12.21 -8.73
C VAL A 48 -3.25 -11.90 -10.21
N GLU A 49 -2.94 -10.68 -10.64
CA GLU A 49 -2.94 -10.33 -12.07
C GLU A 49 -1.52 -10.39 -12.67
N VAL A 50 -1.37 -11.14 -13.76
CA VAL A 50 -0.09 -11.28 -14.47
C VAL A 50 0.00 -10.24 -15.59
N ASP A 51 1.18 -9.62 -15.73
CA ASP A 51 1.48 -8.70 -16.83
C ASP A 51 2.13 -9.46 -18.00
N THR A 52 3.29 -10.07 -17.74
CA THR A 52 4.11 -10.71 -18.79
C THR A 52 4.75 -12.00 -18.30
N VAL A 53 4.80 -13.02 -19.19
CA VAL A 53 5.47 -14.30 -18.93
C VAL A 53 6.65 -14.52 -19.88
N ARG A 54 7.83 -14.75 -19.32
CA ARG A 54 9.05 -15.13 -20.04
C ARG A 54 9.46 -16.54 -19.64
N THR A 55 9.84 -17.38 -20.60
CA THR A 55 10.14 -18.79 -20.33
C THR A 55 11.45 -19.23 -20.96
N ILE A 56 12.18 -20.10 -20.26
CA ILE A 56 13.43 -20.71 -20.73
C ILE A 56 13.34 -22.22 -20.50
N LYS A 57 13.65 -23.04 -21.50
CA LYS A 57 13.75 -24.50 -21.33
C LYS A 57 15.09 -24.83 -20.69
N VAL A 58 15.07 -25.64 -19.64
CA VAL A 58 16.27 -26.14 -18.96
C VAL A 58 16.37 -27.63 -19.23
N ASP A 59 17.41 -28.01 -19.97
CA ASP A 59 17.64 -29.40 -20.33
C ASP A 59 18.15 -30.23 -19.16
N LYS A 60 17.97 -31.54 -19.31
CA LYS A 60 18.43 -32.54 -18.37
C LYS A 60 19.96 -32.52 -18.31
N LYS A 61 20.52 -32.62 -17.11
CA LYS A 61 21.97 -32.73 -16.89
C LYS A 61 22.31 -34.15 -16.49
N ALA A 62 23.40 -34.69 -17.03
CA ALA A 62 23.91 -36.00 -16.61
C ALA A 62 24.24 -35.95 -15.10
N LYS A 63 23.78 -36.96 -14.37
CA LYS A 63 23.99 -37.09 -12.92
C LYS A 63 24.18 -38.57 -12.62
N ASN A 64 25.15 -38.86 -11.77
CA ASN A 64 25.42 -40.21 -11.30
C ASN A 64 24.95 -40.33 -9.86
N VAL A 65 24.31 -41.45 -9.54
CA VAL A 65 23.90 -41.81 -8.18
C VAL A 65 24.45 -43.20 -7.88
N GLY A 66 25.60 -43.25 -7.21
CA GLY A 66 26.35 -44.48 -6.97
C GLY A 66 26.74 -45.16 -8.29
N ARG A 67 26.29 -46.41 -8.46
CA ARG A 67 26.52 -47.22 -9.68
C ARG A 67 25.65 -46.80 -10.87
N PHE A 68 24.58 -46.04 -10.65
CA PHE A 68 23.64 -45.70 -11.72
C PHE A 68 24.01 -44.39 -12.41
N HIS A 69 24.12 -44.47 -13.73
CA HIS A 69 24.25 -43.32 -14.62
C HIS A 69 22.85 -42.90 -15.09
N GLY A 70 22.52 -41.62 -14.88
CA GLY A 70 21.21 -41.09 -15.24
C GLY A 70 21.25 -39.61 -15.55
N PHE A 71 20.07 -39.00 -15.58
CA PHE A 71 19.90 -37.58 -15.85
C PHE A 71 18.93 -36.95 -14.86
N THR A 72 19.11 -35.66 -14.60
CA THR A 72 18.10 -34.88 -13.88
C THR A 72 16.87 -34.64 -14.75
N ASN A 73 15.71 -34.45 -14.13
CA ASN A 73 14.51 -34.10 -14.90
C ASN A 73 14.67 -32.73 -15.56
N ARG A 74 14.41 -32.68 -16.87
CA ARG A 74 14.26 -31.42 -17.60
C ARG A 74 13.04 -30.67 -17.10
N TYR A 75 13.08 -29.35 -17.14
CA TYR A 75 11.98 -28.49 -16.74
C TYR A 75 12.01 -27.19 -17.54
N LYS A 76 10.98 -26.36 -17.40
CA LYS A 76 10.96 -25.02 -17.96
C LYS A 76 10.99 -24.03 -16.79
N LYS A 77 11.80 -22.98 -16.91
CA LYS A 77 11.84 -21.87 -15.97
C LYS A 77 10.94 -20.78 -16.50
N ALA A 78 9.98 -20.32 -15.71
CA ALA A 78 9.09 -19.22 -16.05
C ALA A 78 9.42 -18.02 -15.14
N MET A 79 9.76 -16.90 -15.73
CA MET A 79 9.87 -15.59 -15.07
C MET A 79 8.57 -14.85 -15.36
N VAL A 80 7.84 -14.49 -14.32
CA VAL A 80 6.49 -13.96 -14.38
C VAL A 80 6.50 -12.59 -13.74
N THR A 81 6.16 -11.58 -14.53
CA THR A 81 6.01 -10.21 -14.09
C THR A 81 4.55 -10.00 -13.69
N LEU A 82 4.32 -9.56 -12.46
CA LEU A 82 2.98 -9.21 -11.98
C LEU A 82 2.67 -7.73 -12.26
N LYS A 83 1.39 -7.40 -12.25
CA LYS A 83 0.97 -6.00 -12.27
C LYS A 83 1.38 -5.27 -10.98
N PRO A 84 1.62 -3.95 -11.05
CA PRO A 84 1.96 -3.16 -9.86
C PRO A 84 0.86 -3.29 -8.79
N GLY A 85 1.27 -3.52 -7.55
CA GLY A 85 0.35 -3.69 -6.41
C GLY A 85 -0.02 -5.15 -6.10
N SER A 86 0.29 -6.11 -6.98
CA SER A 86 0.15 -7.53 -6.69
C SER A 86 1.45 -8.10 -6.12
N GLN A 87 1.37 -8.72 -4.95
CA GLN A 87 2.48 -9.46 -4.33
C GLN A 87 2.10 -10.94 -4.23
N LEU A 88 3.09 -11.81 -4.41
CA LEU A 88 2.86 -13.25 -4.44
C LEU A 88 3.50 -13.87 -3.20
N ASN A 89 2.63 -14.30 -2.27
CA ASN A 89 3.05 -14.92 -1.02
C ASN A 89 3.24 -16.41 -1.23
N TYR A 90 4.48 -16.82 -1.50
CA TYR A 90 4.84 -18.23 -1.60
C TYR A 90 5.96 -18.63 -0.62
N LEU A 91 6.58 -17.67 0.07
CA LEU A 91 7.46 -17.96 1.20
C LEU A 91 6.73 -17.72 2.52
N PRO A 92 6.97 -18.57 3.54
CA PRO A 92 6.36 -18.39 4.85
C PRO A 92 6.77 -17.09 5.55
N ALA A 93 7.94 -16.52 5.22
CA ALA A 93 8.39 -15.24 5.75
C ALA A 93 7.55 -14.05 5.23
N ASP A 94 7.03 -14.14 4.00
CA ASP A 94 6.23 -13.06 3.39
C ASP A 94 4.88 -12.90 4.10
N GLU A 95 4.36 -13.97 4.71
CA GLU A 95 3.11 -13.90 5.47
C GLU A 95 3.26 -13.12 6.78
N GLU A 96 4.43 -13.16 7.40
CA GLU A 96 4.72 -12.39 8.61
C GLU A 96 4.92 -10.90 8.27
N GLU A 97 5.59 -10.58 7.15
CA GLU A 97 5.70 -9.19 6.67
C GLU A 97 4.34 -8.61 6.24
N ALA A 98 3.47 -9.41 5.61
CA ALA A 98 2.12 -8.96 5.24
C ALA A 98 1.26 -8.63 6.48
N LYS A 99 1.41 -9.39 7.58
CA LYS A 99 0.73 -9.10 8.86
C LYS A 99 1.27 -7.83 9.51
N LEU A 100 2.60 -7.65 9.53
CA LEU A 100 3.25 -6.46 10.07
C LEU A 100 2.91 -5.20 9.25
N ALA A 101 2.89 -5.29 7.91
CA ALA A 101 2.51 -4.19 7.03
C ALA A 101 1.01 -3.83 7.15
N ALA A 102 0.13 -4.82 7.33
CA ALA A 102 -1.29 -4.60 7.59
C ALA A 102 -1.53 -3.98 8.99
N GLU A 103 -0.74 -4.33 10.00
CA GLU A 103 -0.73 -3.65 11.30
C GLU A 103 -0.24 -2.20 11.16
N GLU A 104 0.84 -1.96 10.43
CA GLU A 104 1.36 -0.60 10.22
C GLU A 104 0.38 0.31 9.47
N ALA A 105 -0.37 -0.23 8.50
CA ALA A 105 -1.39 0.52 7.78
C ALA A 105 -2.54 0.93 8.70
N LYS A 106 -2.98 0.03 9.60
CA LYS A 106 -3.99 0.32 10.63
C LYS A 106 -3.49 1.35 11.64
N VAL A 107 -2.24 1.22 12.11
CA VAL A 107 -1.62 2.19 13.03
C VAL A 107 -1.47 3.57 12.38
N LYS A 108 -1.15 3.66 11.08
CA LYS A 108 -1.08 4.94 10.36
C LYS A 108 -2.45 5.59 10.18
N GLU A 109 -3.51 4.80 9.99
CA GLU A 109 -4.89 5.28 9.87
C GLU A 109 -5.44 5.77 11.22
N GLU A 110 -5.15 5.06 12.32
CA GLU A 110 -5.51 5.46 13.67
C GLU A 110 -4.74 6.69 14.17
N VAL A 111 -3.45 6.81 13.85
CA VAL A 111 -2.64 8.00 14.18
C VAL A 111 -3.13 9.23 13.40
N LYS A 112 -3.60 9.05 12.17
CA LYS A 112 -4.20 10.13 11.36
C LYS A 112 -5.58 10.56 11.92
N ALA A 113 -6.39 9.62 12.39
CA ALA A 113 -7.67 9.90 13.06
C ALA A 113 -7.48 10.62 14.42
N GLN A 114 -6.50 10.22 15.21
CA GLN A 114 -6.20 10.86 16.50
C GLN A 114 -5.56 12.26 16.35
N LYS A 115 -4.81 12.49 15.26
CA LYS A 115 -4.21 13.81 14.97
C LYS A 115 -5.26 14.82 14.50
N ALA A 116 -6.30 14.37 13.77
CA ALA A 116 -7.45 15.20 13.39
C ALA A 116 -8.36 15.55 14.59
N ALA A 117 -8.49 14.64 15.56
CA ALA A 117 -9.23 14.92 16.80
C ALA A 117 -8.47 15.90 17.73
N LYS A 118 -7.14 15.81 17.80
CA LYS A 118 -6.31 16.69 18.65
C LYS A 118 -6.18 18.12 18.12
N SER A 119 -6.33 18.36 16.82
CA SER A 119 -6.36 19.73 16.26
C SER A 119 -7.64 20.49 16.59
N ALA A 120 -8.78 19.81 16.75
CA ALA A 120 -10.05 20.45 17.10
C ALA A 120 -10.14 20.87 18.58
N ASP A 121 -9.43 20.17 19.48
CA ASP A 121 -9.38 20.49 20.91
C ASP A 121 -8.47 21.68 21.24
N VAL A 122 -7.41 21.89 20.45
CA VAL A 122 -6.49 23.04 20.62
C VAL A 122 -7.15 24.34 20.17
N GLU A 123 -7.98 24.30 19.11
CA GLU A 123 -8.72 25.48 18.63
C GLU A 123 -9.86 25.88 19.57
N LYS A 124 -10.56 24.92 20.19
CA LYS A 124 -11.60 25.19 21.19
C LYS A 124 -11.03 25.79 22.49
N LYS A 125 -9.83 25.39 22.92
CA LYS A 125 -9.14 25.98 24.09
C LYS A 125 -8.55 27.37 23.80
N ALA A 126 -8.11 27.63 22.57
CA ALA A 126 -7.64 28.96 22.16
C ALA A 126 -8.79 29.98 22.10
N ALA A 127 -9.97 29.58 21.62
CA ALA A 127 -11.16 30.43 21.57
C ALA A 127 -11.70 30.79 22.98
N ALA A 128 -11.66 29.86 23.94
CA ALA A 128 -12.08 30.11 25.32
C ALA A 128 -11.17 31.11 26.06
N LYS A 129 -9.86 31.09 25.80
CA LYS A 129 -8.90 32.07 26.36
C LYS A 129 -9.04 33.46 25.74
N LEU A 130 -9.43 33.57 24.47
CA LEU A 130 -9.70 34.85 23.80
C LEU A 130 -11.03 35.49 24.24
N ALA A 131 -12.04 34.69 24.60
CA ALA A 131 -13.31 35.19 25.14
C ALA A 131 -13.18 35.70 26.59
N ALA A 132 -12.39 35.02 27.45
CA ALA A 132 -12.16 35.45 28.83
C ALA A 132 -11.34 36.75 28.96
N LYS A 133 -10.59 37.14 27.90
CA LYS A 133 -9.81 38.38 27.87
C LYS A 133 -10.59 39.60 27.36
N LYS A 134 -11.77 39.40 26.74
CA LYS A 134 -12.65 40.48 26.24
C LYS A 134 -13.69 40.93 27.26
N SER A 135 -14.05 40.10 28.24
CA SER A 135 -15.07 40.42 29.26
C SER A 135 -14.57 41.31 30.40
N THR A 136 -13.26 41.48 30.58
CA THR A 136 -12.69 42.34 31.64
C THR A 136 -12.57 43.81 31.24
N ALA A 137 -12.81 44.17 29.96
CA ALA A 137 -12.64 45.56 29.48
C ALA A 137 -13.96 46.36 29.33
N THR A 138 -15.14 45.79 29.59
CA THR A 138 -16.44 46.44 29.29
C THR A 138 -17.22 46.96 30.50
N LYS A 139 -16.58 47.17 31.66
CA LYS A 139 -17.24 47.71 32.87
C LYS A 139 -16.88 49.17 33.20
N ALA A 140 -16.59 50.01 32.21
CA ALA A 140 -16.48 51.44 32.44
C ALA A 140 -17.18 52.25 31.34
N THR A 141 -17.98 53.21 31.78
CA THR A 141 -18.62 54.31 31.03
C THR A 141 -20.00 54.03 30.40
N LYS A 142 -21.05 54.20 31.21
CA LYS A 142 -22.36 54.65 30.73
C LYS A 142 -23.05 55.53 31.79
N THR A 143 -22.92 56.85 31.63
CA THR A 143 -23.74 57.95 32.19
C THR A 143 -23.15 59.23 31.59
N VAL A 144 -23.84 60.16 30.93
CA VAL A 144 -25.07 60.89 31.30
C VAL A 144 -25.72 61.47 30.03
N ALA A 145 -27.06 61.48 29.98
CA ALA A 145 -27.86 62.15 28.96
C ALA A 145 -28.30 63.57 29.40
N LYS A 146 -28.32 64.53 28.46
CA LYS A 146 -29.12 65.80 28.42
C LYS A 146 -28.73 66.59 27.15
N LYS A 147 -29.55 67.29 26.37
CA LYS A 147 -30.99 67.46 26.04
C LYS A 147 -30.96 68.28 24.70
N PRO A 148 -31.90 68.15 23.74
CA PRO A 148 -31.80 68.86 22.46
C PRO A 148 -32.46 70.25 22.53
N THR A 149 -31.82 71.29 21.97
CA THR A 149 -32.44 72.61 21.78
C THR A 149 -32.02 73.29 20.47
N THR A 150 -33.00 73.30 19.55
CA THR A 150 -33.46 74.37 18.63
C THR A 150 -32.58 74.93 17.49
N LYS A 151 -33.22 74.89 16.30
CA LYS A 151 -32.86 75.49 15.01
C LYS A 151 -32.50 76.98 15.08
N ARG A 152 -31.57 77.42 14.22
CA ARG A 152 -31.60 78.75 13.59
C ARG A 152 -31.25 78.67 12.11
N LYS A 153 -32.03 79.43 11.34
CA LYS A 153 -32.03 79.68 9.91
C LYS A 153 -31.31 80.99 9.64
N VAL A 154 -30.33 81.00 8.74
CA VAL A 154 -29.82 82.19 7.99
C VAL A 154 -29.01 81.60 6.81
N GLY A 155 -29.50 81.63 5.56
CA GLY A 155 -29.30 82.71 4.56
C GLY A 155 -28.13 82.29 3.63
N GLY A 156 -28.37 81.91 2.36
CA GLY A 156 -28.26 82.75 1.14
C GLY A 156 -26.77 82.89 0.74
N GLU A 157 -26.27 82.69 -0.48
CA GLU A 157 -26.79 82.59 -1.86
C GLU A 157 -26.72 81.18 -2.48
#